data_AF-A0A520IP02-F1
#
_entry.id   AF-A0A520IP02-F1
#
_cell.length_a   1.000
_cell.length_b   1.000
_cell.length_c   1.000
_cell.angle_alpha   90.00
_cell.angle_beta   90.00
_cell.angle_gamma   90.00
#
_symmetry.space_group_name_H-M   'P 1'
#
loop_
_entity.id
_entity.type
_entity.pdbx_description
1 polymer ?
#
loop_
_entity_poly.entity_id
_entity_poly.type
_entity_poly.pdbx_seq_one_letter_code
_entity_poly.pdbx_strand_id
1 'polypeptide(L)'
;QVEGLVIDKGITLGHLKWTLETFVKAFFERDDIVLRLRPSYFPFTEPSVEIDVGYTLVKGKRVVGGAEPDGWLEILGSGMVHRKVIEACGLDPDEWQGFAFGCGIDRLAMLKYGMDDLRPFFDGDIRWLKHYGFSSLDVPTLSGGVGA
;
A
#
# COMPACT_ATOMS: atom_id res chain seq x y z
N GLN A 1 4.74 -8.39 -4.39
CA GLN A 1 4.85 -7.00 -3.92
C GLN A 1 4.53 -6.06 -5.08
N VAL A 2 4.03 -4.85 -4.80
CA VAL A 2 3.96 -3.74 -5.75
C VAL A 2 4.80 -2.59 -5.22
N GLU A 3 5.61 -1.99 -6.09
CA GLU A 3 6.39 -0.79 -5.79
C GLU A 3 6.02 0.33 -6.77
N GLY A 4 6.01 1.56 -6.26
CA GLY A 4 5.79 2.77 -7.03
C GLY A 4 6.97 3.72 -6.89
N LEU A 5 7.33 4.38 -7.98
CA LEU A 5 8.39 5.39 -8.05
C LEU A 5 7.87 6.58 -8.86
N VAL A 6 7.96 7.78 -8.29
CA VAL A 6 7.66 9.02 -9.00
C VAL A 6 8.89 9.93 -8.90
N ILE A 7 9.40 10.36 -10.05
CA ILE A 7 10.50 11.32 -10.18
C ILE A 7 9.98 12.52 -10.98
N ASP A 8 10.00 13.71 -10.39
CA ASP A 8 9.67 14.96 -11.07
C ASP A 8 10.24 16.16 -10.28
N LYS A 9 10.17 17.35 -10.87
CA LYS A 9 10.56 18.61 -10.22
C LYS A 9 9.51 19.00 -9.18
N GLY A 10 9.95 19.42 -8.00
CA GLY A 10 9.05 19.91 -6.94
C GLY A 10 8.20 18.84 -6.25
N ILE A 11 8.53 17.56 -6.40
CA ILE A 11 7.88 16.48 -5.64
C ILE A 11 8.17 16.63 -4.15
N THR A 12 7.19 16.46 -3.27
CA THR A 12 7.36 16.61 -1.81
C THR A 12 6.78 15.41 -1.05
N LEU A 13 7.10 15.31 0.25
CA LEU A 13 6.49 14.32 1.15
C LEU A 13 4.96 14.45 1.21
N GLY A 14 4.42 15.66 0.97
CA GLY A 14 2.98 15.89 0.87
C GLY A 14 2.35 15.15 -0.32
N HIS A 15 3.04 15.10 -1.46
CA HIS A 15 2.57 14.33 -2.63
C HIS A 15 2.60 12.83 -2.35
N LEU A 16 3.64 12.32 -1.67
CA LEU A 16 3.69 10.93 -1.23
C LEU A 16 2.49 10.60 -0.33
N LYS A 17 2.27 11.39 0.71
CA LYS A 17 1.15 11.19 1.64
C LYS A 17 -0.19 11.14 0.90
N TRP A 18 -0.46 12.12 0.04
CA TRP A 18 -1.71 12.19 -0.71
C TRP A 18 -1.89 11.01 -1.68
N THR A 19 -0.81 10.60 -2.35
CA THR A 19 -0.82 9.45 -3.27
C THR A 19 -1.19 8.18 -2.53
N LEU A 20 -0.55 7.94 -1.37
CA LEU A 20 -0.83 6.77 -0.54
C LEU A 20 -2.23 6.81 0.06
N GLU A 21 -2.69 7.97 0.54
CA GLU A 21 -4.05 8.11 1.09
C GLU A 21 -5.09 7.81 0.02
N THR A 22 -4.93 8.37 -1.18
CA THR A 22 -5.82 8.12 -2.32
C THR A 22 -5.79 6.66 -2.75
N PHE A 23 -4.60 6.06 -2.84
CA PHE A 23 -4.44 4.64 -3.16
C PHE A 23 -5.15 3.74 -2.14
N VAL A 24 -4.94 3.97 -0.85
CA VAL A 24 -5.54 3.13 0.22
C VAL A 24 -7.06 3.31 0.25
N LYS A 25 -7.59 4.54 0.08
CA LYS A 25 -9.03 4.79 -0.04
C LYS A 25 -9.64 4.05 -1.23
N ALA A 26 -9.01 4.13 -2.39
CA ALA A 26 -9.48 3.42 -3.58
C ALA A 26 -9.38 1.90 -3.43
N PHE A 27 -8.27 1.39 -2.88
CA PHE A 27 -8.04 -0.05 -2.74
C PHE A 27 -9.01 -0.70 -1.76
N PHE A 28 -9.27 -0.07 -0.61
CA PHE A 28 -10.22 -0.57 0.39
C PHE A 28 -11.67 -0.13 0.12
N GLU A 29 -11.91 0.72 -0.88
CA GLU A 29 -13.22 1.26 -1.26
C GLU A 29 -13.89 1.98 -0.08
N ARG A 30 -13.12 2.82 0.62
CA ARG A 30 -13.53 3.53 1.82
C ARG A 30 -13.01 4.96 1.86
N ASP A 31 -13.85 5.90 2.25
CA ASP A 31 -13.48 7.32 2.38
C ASP A 31 -12.90 7.67 3.75
N ASP A 32 -13.15 6.85 4.77
CA ASP A 32 -12.78 7.08 6.17
C ASP A 32 -11.39 6.51 6.54
N ILE A 33 -10.53 6.30 5.55
CA ILE A 33 -9.14 5.89 5.76
C ILE A 33 -8.38 6.97 6.52
N VAL A 34 -7.72 6.58 7.60
CA VAL A 34 -6.80 7.42 8.36
C VAL A 34 -5.40 6.83 8.23
N LEU A 35 -4.45 7.62 7.75
CA LEU A 35 -3.04 7.23 7.67
C LEU A 35 -2.21 7.83 8.80
N ARG A 36 -1.26 7.06 9.31
CA ARG A 36 -0.21 7.50 10.22
C ARG A 36 1.15 7.23 9.61
N LEU A 37 1.94 8.29 9.47
CA LEU A 37 3.33 8.22 9.02
C LEU A 37 4.21 8.09 10.25
N ARG A 38 4.99 7.01 10.34
CA ARG A 38 6.01 6.83 11.38
C ARG A 38 7.39 6.90 10.74
N PRO A 39 8.32 7.72 11.27
CA PRO A 39 9.70 7.70 10.80
C PRO A 39 10.27 6.28 10.86
N SER A 40 10.95 5.87 9.79
CA SER A 40 11.65 4.59 9.68
C SER A 40 12.96 4.80 8.92
N TYR A 41 13.60 3.72 8.48
CA TYR A 41 14.85 3.77 7.72
C TYR A 41 14.84 2.75 6.58
N PHE A 42 15.01 3.23 5.35
CA PHE A 42 15.29 2.40 4.19
C PHE A 42 16.48 3.00 3.41
N PRO A 43 17.50 2.22 3.00
CA PRO A 43 18.72 2.75 2.41
C PRO A 43 18.53 3.58 1.12
N PHE A 44 17.42 3.38 0.42
CA PHE A 44 17.09 4.02 -0.86
C PHE A 44 16.14 5.23 -0.73
N THR A 45 15.73 5.59 0.50
CA THR A 45 14.90 6.77 0.75
C THR A 45 15.39 7.59 1.96
N GLU A 46 15.28 8.92 1.88
CA GLU A 46 15.57 9.85 2.98
C GLU A 46 14.79 11.18 2.79
N PRO A 47 13.86 11.55 3.70
CA PRO A 47 13.40 10.78 4.86
C PRO A 47 12.59 9.55 4.47
N SER A 48 12.69 8.51 5.32
CA SER A 48 11.94 7.25 5.23
C SER A 48 10.79 7.20 6.23
N VAL A 49 9.65 6.65 5.82
CA VAL A 49 8.45 6.50 6.66
C VAL A 49 7.76 5.15 6.44
N GLU A 50 7.39 4.52 7.54
CA GLU A 50 6.38 3.45 7.56
C GLU A 50 4.99 4.05 7.59
N ILE A 51 4.06 3.38 6.93
CA ILE A 51 2.68 3.81 6.80
C ILE A 51 1.80 2.81 7.52
N ASP A 52 1.14 3.30 8.57
CA ASP A 52 0.07 2.57 9.22
C ASP A 52 -1.28 3.09 8.74
N VAL A 53 -2.25 2.19 8.64
CA VAL A 53 -3.66 2.51 8.44
C VAL A 53 -4.44 2.27 9.72
N GLY A 54 -5.37 3.17 10.01
CA GLY A 54 -6.32 3.01 11.09
C GLY A 54 -7.31 1.86 10.81
N TYR A 55 -7.72 1.17 11.87
CA TYR A 55 -8.77 0.16 11.81
C TYR A 55 -9.78 0.32 12.93
N THR A 56 -10.96 -0.25 12.72
CA THR A 56 -12.03 -0.42 13.70
C THR A 56 -12.32 -1.90 13.93
N LEU A 57 -12.90 -2.22 15.09
CA LEU A 57 -13.32 -3.59 15.41
C LEU A 57 -14.80 -3.79 15.10
N VAL A 58 -15.09 -4.59 14.08
CA VAL A 58 -16.46 -4.96 13.72
C VAL A 58 -16.65 -6.44 14.01
N LYS A 59 -17.50 -6.75 15.00
CA LYS A 59 -17.77 -8.14 15.44
C LYS A 59 -16.49 -8.92 15.78
N GLY A 60 -15.52 -8.26 16.41
CA GLY A 60 -14.23 -8.85 16.80
C GLY A 60 -13.20 -8.96 15.67
N LYS A 61 -13.52 -8.54 14.44
CA LYS A 61 -12.59 -8.51 13.31
C LYS A 61 -12.07 -7.11 13.06
N ARG A 62 -10.79 -7.01 12.69
CA ARG A 62 -10.17 -5.75 12.26
C ARG A 62 -10.67 -5.41 10.87
N VAL A 63 -11.27 -4.23 10.73
CA VAL A 63 -11.72 -3.69 9.45
C VAL A 63 -10.97 -2.37 9.24
N VAL A 64 -10.26 -2.27 8.12
CA VAL A 64 -9.52 -1.05 7.75
C VAL A 64 -10.50 0.12 7.59
N GLY A 65 -10.12 1.30 8.08
CA GLY A 65 -10.98 2.49 8.12
C GLY A 65 -11.33 2.92 9.54
N GLY A 66 -11.49 4.24 9.73
CA GLY A 66 -11.53 4.86 11.05
C GLY A 66 -10.18 4.74 11.78
N ALA A 67 -10.16 5.08 13.06
CA ALA A 67 -9.02 4.82 13.94
C ALA A 67 -9.49 4.72 15.38
N GLU A 68 -9.42 3.52 15.97
CA GLU A 68 -9.47 3.36 17.42
C GLU A 68 -8.17 3.92 18.04
N PRO A 69 -8.13 4.29 19.33
CA PRO A 69 -6.93 4.88 19.98
C PRO A 69 -5.63 4.09 19.72
N ASP A 70 -5.70 2.76 19.81
CA ASP A 70 -4.59 1.83 19.53
C ASP A 70 -4.77 1.04 18.22
N GLY A 71 -5.72 1.47 17.37
CA GLY A 71 -6.17 0.74 16.19
C GLY A 71 -5.32 1.03 14.95
N TRP A 72 -4.05 0.60 14.94
CA TRP A 72 -3.13 0.83 13.82
C TRP A 72 -2.56 -0.48 13.26
N LEU A 73 -2.50 -0.56 11.94
CA LEU A 73 -1.84 -1.65 11.22
C LEU A 73 -0.87 -1.06 10.22
N GLU A 74 0.41 -1.37 10.36
CA GLU A 74 1.39 -1.12 9.31
C GLU A 74 0.93 -1.81 8.01
N ILE A 75 1.06 -1.14 6.87
CA ILE A 75 0.66 -1.71 5.56
C ILE A 75 1.75 -1.61 4.49
N LEU A 76 2.64 -0.62 4.58
CA LEU A 76 3.67 -0.39 3.58
C LEU A 76 4.82 0.49 4.09
N GLY A 77 5.97 0.41 3.40
CA GLY A 77 7.11 1.30 3.58
C GLY A 77 7.19 2.31 2.44
N SER A 78 7.68 3.52 2.73
CA SER A 78 7.81 4.59 1.74
C SER A 78 8.81 5.65 2.14
N GLY A 79 9.10 6.59 1.24
CA GLY A 79 9.94 7.75 1.56
C GLY A 79 10.30 8.58 0.35
N MET A 80 11.02 9.67 0.58
CA MET A 80 11.61 10.48 -0.49
C MET A 80 12.84 9.77 -1.05
N VAL A 81 12.98 9.67 -2.37
CA VAL A 81 14.09 8.93 -2.99
C VAL A 81 15.42 9.56 -2.59
N HIS A 82 16.34 8.73 -2.12
CA HIS A 82 17.64 9.19 -1.64
C HIS A 82 18.45 9.82 -2.79
N ARG A 83 19.09 10.97 -2.57
CA ARG A 83 19.87 11.71 -3.59
C ARG A 83 20.84 10.84 -4.39
N LYS A 84 21.62 9.98 -3.73
CA LYS A 84 22.52 9.01 -4.38
C LYS A 84 21.84 8.07 -5.39
N VAL A 85 20.56 7.72 -5.19
CA VAL A 85 19.80 6.92 -6.15
C VAL A 85 19.47 7.76 -7.39
N ILE A 86 19.10 9.03 -7.19
CA ILE A 86 18.86 9.99 -8.29
C ILE A 86 20.13 10.22 -9.10
N GLU A 87 21.27 10.48 -8.42
CA GLU A 87 22.58 10.64 -9.04
C GLU A 87 23.00 9.41 -9.85
N ALA A 88 22.78 8.20 -9.31
CA ALA A 88 23.10 6.95 -9.99
C ALA A 88 22.26 6.72 -11.26
N CYS A 89 21.11 7.38 -11.38
CA CYS A 89 20.27 7.38 -12.58
C CYS A 89 20.66 8.48 -13.60
N GLY A 90 21.72 9.26 -13.34
CA GLY A 90 22.19 10.32 -14.22
C GLY A 90 21.37 11.62 -14.15
N LEU A 91 20.62 11.83 -13.07
CA LEU A 91 19.84 13.05 -12.83
C LEU A 91 20.50 13.92 -11.75
N ASP A 92 20.33 15.23 -11.86
CA ASP A 92 20.78 16.18 -10.83
C ASP A 92 19.79 16.18 -9.64
N PRO A 93 20.19 15.74 -8.43
CA PRO A 93 19.32 15.69 -7.26
C PRO A 93 18.96 17.08 -6.68
N ASP A 94 19.59 18.16 -7.16
CA ASP A 94 19.19 19.53 -6.82
C ASP A 94 18.09 20.06 -7.76
N GLU A 95 17.89 19.43 -8.92
CA GLU A 95 16.80 19.72 -9.87
C GLU A 95 15.64 18.73 -9.75
N TRP A 96 15.95 17.44 -9.58
CA TRP A 96 15.01 16.33 -9.57
C TRP A 96 14.81 15.76 -8.18
N GLN A 97 13.56 15.51 -7.82
CA GLN A 97 13.20 14.86 -6.57
C GLN A 97 12.20 13.73 -6.85
N GLY A 98 11.95 12.89 -5.86
CA GLY A 98 10.96 11.84 -6.02
C GLY A 98 10.56 11.19 -4.72
N PHE A 99 9.53 10.37 -4.79
CA PHE A 99 9.17 9.47 -3.71
C PHE A 99 9.02 8.04 -4.23
N ALA A 100 9.20 7.09 -3.34
CA ALA A 100 8.96 5.68 -3.59
C ALA A 100 8.12 5.07 -2.47
N PHE A 101 7.38 4.02 -2.79
CA PHE A 101 6.65 3.21 -1.82
C PHE A 101 6.59 1.75 -2.26
N GLY A 102 6.44 0.84 -1.30
CA GLY A 102 6.36 -0.59 -1.56
C GLY A 102 5.39 -1.29 -0.61
N CYS A 103 4.48 -2.09 -1.16
CA CYS A 103 3.46 -2.81 -0.40
C CYS A 103 3.38 -4.29 -0.77
N GLY A 104 3.21 -5.14 0.23
CA GLY A 104 2.96 -6.56 0.06
C GLY A 104 1.52 -6.80 -0.41
N ILE A 105 1.35 -7.44 -1.57
CA ILE A 105 0.02 -7.72 -2.14
C ILE A 105 -0.73 -8.68 -1.22
N ASP A 106 -0.04 -9.67 -0.67
CA ASP A 106 -0.62 -10.67 0.21
C ASP A 106 -1.17 -10.02 1.50
N ARG A 107 -0.42 -9.09 2.09
CA ARG A 107 -0.85 -8.33 3.27
C ARG A 107 -2.09 -7.48 2.98
N LEU A 108 -2.10 -6.78 1.84
CA LEU A 108 -3.26 -5.99 1.42
C LEU A 108 -4.48 -6.87 1.14
N ALA A 109 -4.30 -8.03 0.49
CA ALA A 109 -5.36 -9.00 0.24
C ALA A 109 -5.94 -9.56 1.54
N MET A 110 -5.07 -9.95 2.50
CA MET A 110 -5.52 -10.43 3.81
C MET A 110 -6.39 -9.39 4.51
N LEU A 111 -5.98 -8.12 4.51
CA LEU A 111 -6.76 -7.04 5.12
C LEU A 111 -8.07 -6.77 4.38
N LYS A 112 -8.06 -6.77 3.04
CA LYS A 112 -9.26 -6.49 2.23
C LYS A 112 -10.31 -7.59 2.36
N TYR A 113 -9.88 -8.85 2.38
CA TYR A 113 -10.77 -10.01 2.43
C TYR A 113 -10.96 -10.59 3.83
N GLY A 114 -10.35 -9.99 4.86
CA GLY A 114 -10.45 -10.43 6.25
C GLY A 114 -9.92 -11.85 6.47
N MET A 115 -8.79 -12.18 5.83
CA MET A 115 -8.12 -13.47 5.96
C MET A 115 -7.14 -13.44 7.13
N ASP A 116 -7.21 -14.46 7.99
CA ASP A 116 -6.41 -14.53 9.21
C ASP A 116 -5.11 -15.34 9.04
N ASP A 117 -4.94 -16.01 7.89
CA ASP A 117 -3.80 -16.89 7.61
C ASP A 117 -3.28 -16.67 6.19
N LEU A 118 -1.95 -16.60 6.05
CA LEU A 118 -1.23 -16.40 4.80
C LEU A 118 -1.01 -17.72 4.05
N ARG A 119 -0.93 -18.86 4.76
CA ARG A 119 -0.62 -20.18 4.16
C ARG A 119 -1.54 -20.59 3.01
N PRO A 120 -2.87 -20.33 3.07
CA PRO A 120 -3.78 -20.72 1.99
C PRO A 120 -3.44 -20.14 0.60
N PHE A 121 -2.71 -19.03 0.52
CA PHE A 121 -2.25 -18.49 -0.78
C PHE A 121 -1.27 -19.43 -1.51
N PHE A 122 -0.59 -20.32 -0.78
CA PHE A 122 0.47 -21.18 -1.31
C PHE A 122 0.12 -22.68 -1.32
N ASP A 123 -0.92 -23.09 -0.60
CA ASP A 123 -1.29 -24.51 -0.43
C ASP A 123 -1.93 -25.13 -1.69
N GLY A 124 -2.39 -24.30 -2.64
CA GLY A 124 -3.03 -24.78 -3.87
C GLY A 124 -4.37 -25.48 -3.67
N ASP A 125 -5.06 -25.22 -2.55
CA ASP A 125 -6.36 -25.83 -2.25
C ASP A 125 -7.44 -25.38 -3.27
N ILE A 126 -7.96 -26.32 -4.04
CA ILE A 126 -8.99 -26.07 -5.05
C ILE A 126 -10.26 -25.46 -4.44
N ARG A 127 -10.59 -25.76 -3.18
CA ARG A 127 -11.74 -25.16 -2.49
C ARG A 127 -11.52 -23.68 -2.24
N TRP A 128 -10.29 -23.29 -1.87
CA TRP A 128 -9.90 -21.90 -1.70
C TRP A 128 -9.94 -21.16 -3.03
N LEU A 129 -9.35 -21.75 -4.09
CA LEU A 129 -9.36 -21.19 -5.44
C LEU A 129 -10.78 -21.02 -5.99
N LYS A 130 -11.71 -21.93 -5.67
CA LYS A 130 -13.13 -21.79 -6.05
C LYS A 130 -13.86 -20.69 -5.30
N HIS A 131 -13.43 -20.33 -4.08
CA HIS A 131 -14.09 -19.31 -3.27
C HIS A 131 -13.54 -17.91 -3.53
N TYR A 132 -12.21 -17.76 -3.65
CA TYR A 132 -11.53 -16.48 -3.81
C TYR A 132 -10.94 -16.24 -5.21
N GLY A 133 -10.77 -17.31 -6.00
CA GLY A 133 -10.19 -17.20 -7.33
C GLY A 133 -11.18 -16.62 -8.34
N PHE A 134 -10.61 -16.11 -9.43
CA PHE A 134 -11.30 -15.54 -10.58
C PHE A 134 -10.68 -16.12 -11.85
N SER A 135 -11.35 -15.97 -13.00
CA SER A 135 -10.77 -16.45 -14.26
C SER A 135 -9.57 -15.57 -14.60
N SER A 136 -8.46 -16.18 -15.04
CA SER A 136 -7.26 -15.43 -15.43
C SER A 136 -7.48 -14.55 -16.67
N LEU A 137 -8.60 -14.73 -17.37
CA LEU A 137 -9.00 -13.94 -18.53
C LEU A 137 -9.95 -12.79 -18.15
N ASP A 138 -10.37 -12.71 -16.89
CA ASP A 138 -11.25 -11.65 -16.41
C ASP A 138 -10.39 -10.38 -16.26
N VAL A 139 -10.51 -9.48 -17.23
CA VAL A 139 -9.80 -8.21 -17.20
C VAL A 139 -10.55 -7.26 -16.26
N PRO A 140 -9.99 -6.90 -15.11
CA PRO A 140 -10.67 -5.99 -14.20
C PRO A 140 -10.81 -4.61 -14.84
N THR A 141 -11.97 -4.00 -14.63
CA THR A 141 -12.17 -2.58 -14.93
C THR A 141 -12.26 -1.80 -13.62
N LEU A 142 -11.90 -0.52 -13.66
CA LEU A 142 -12.04 0.38 -12.50
C LEU A 142 -13.46 0.39 -11.91
N SER A 143 -14.48 0.20 -12.76
CA SER A 143 -15.88 0.16 -12.36
C SER A 143 -16.41 -1.22 -11.98
N GLY A 144 -15.83 -2.29 -12.54
CA GLY A 144 -16.33 -3.66 -12.39
C GLY A 144 -15.57 -4.50 -11.37
N GLY A 145 -14.36 -4.09 -10.99
CA GLY A 145 -13.48 -4.92 -10.15
C GLY A 145 -13.01 -6.18 -10.88
N VAL A 146 -12.49 -7.15 -10.12
CA VAL A 146 -12.04 -8.45 -10.62
C VAL A 146 -13.18 -9.46 -10.44
N GLY A 147 -13.54 -10.20 -11.50
CA GLY A 147 -14.51 -11.29 -11.44
C GLY A 147 -15.99 -10.90 -11.55
N ALA A 148 -16.30 -9.73 -12.12
CA ALA A 148 -17.64 -9.37 -12.57
C ALA A 148 -17.99 -10.02 -13.93
#